data_AF-A0AAW2C6L4-F1
#
_entry.id   AF-A0AAW2C6L4-F1
#
_cell.length_a   1.000
_cell.length_b   1.000
_cell.length_c   1.000
_cell.angle_alpha   90.00
_cell.angle_beta   90.00
_cell.angle_gamma   90.00
#
_symmetry.space_group_name_H-M   'P 1'
#
loop_
_entity.id
_entity.type
_entity.pdbx_description
1 polymer ?
#
loop_
_entity_poly.entity_id
_entity_poly.type
_entity_poly.pdbx_seq_one_letter_code
_entity_poly.pdbx_strand_id
1 'polypeptide(L)'
;MRLLSWNCQGLGNPWTGRSLRKIVREQDPTVCFLMETRLDKDGFQTLYGNLPYQNKIVVKHPDSGGGLAFLWKNSITLETFVEGPWLVVGDFNSFLHASEKKSKRPPQYSQVDAFRTALESCQLQDLGFKGYPFTWNNRRPGEANTKIRLDRAVANNDWIGKFQMSKVLHLSTHASDHLPILLQVQSFVPQRRERRFKFKEAWLLMEECEVTVKEAWNSGLVGEQGLASILKKIQVCGSDLMKWGLARMADEEVKLEVHYGGTFL
;
A
#
# COMPACT_ATOMS: atom_id res chain seq x y z
N MET A 1 1.72 5.62 -4.94
CA MET A 1 1.50 5.17 -6.35
C MET A 1 0.28 4.27 -6.39
N ARG A 2 -0.48 4.24 -7.49
CA ARG A 2 -1.61 3.31 -7.68
C ARG A 2 -1.43 2.52 -8.97
N LEU A 3 -1.50 1.19 -8.89
CA LEU A 3 -1.40 0.29 -10.03
C LEU A 3 -2.71 -0.49 -10.16
N LEU A 4 -3.37 -0.36 -11.30
CA LEU A 4 -4.53 -1.16 -11.67
C LEU A 4 -4.08 -2.35 -12.52
N SER A 5 -4.48 -3.57 -12.16
CA SER A 5 -4.29 -4.77 -12.98
C SER A 5 -5.64 -5.43 -13.21
N TRP A 6 -5.97 -5.75 -14.47
CA TRP A 6 -7.28 -6.34 -14.79
C TRP A 6 -7.25 -7.24 -16.03
N ASN A 7 -7.66 -8.49 -15.86
CA ASN A 7 -8.05 -9.35 -16.96
C ASN A 7 -9.47 -8.95 -17.41
N CYS A 8 -9.56 -8.26 -18.55
CA CYS A 8 -10.79 -7.60 -18.97
C CYS A 8 -11.65 -8.44 -19.94
N GLN A 9 -11.16 -9.61 -20.37
CA GLN A 9 -11.85 -10.54 -21.30
C GLN A 9 -12.46 -9.86 -22.53
N GLY A 10 -11.75 -8.89 -23.10
CA GLY A 10 -12.13 -8.16 -24.29
C GLY A 10 -12.63 -6.74 -24.00
N LEU A 11 -11.90 -5.77 -24.53
CA LEU A 11 -12.25 -4.35 -24.47
C LEU A 11 -13.16 -3.91 -25.62
N GLY A 12 -13.44 -4.76 -26.61
CA GLY A 12 -14.42 -4.45 -27.66
C GLY A 12 -15.85 -4.30 -27.14
N ASN A 13 -16.16 -4.85 -25.95
CA ASN A 13 -17.48 -4.75 -25.34
C ASN A 13 -17.69 -3.36 -24.70
N PRO A 14 -18.75 -2.61 -25.07
CA PRO A 14 -19.05 -1.31 -24.49
C PRO A 14 -19.17 -1.30 -22.96
N TRP A 15 -19.68 -2.39 -22.36
CA TRP A 15 -19.79 -2.52 -20.90
C TRP A 15 -18.41 -2.58 -20.23
N THR A 16 -17.49 -3.38 -20.77
CA THR A 16 -16.10 -3.46 -20.31
C THR A 16 -15.39 -2.13 -20.46
N GLY A 17 -15.58 -1.45 -21.60
CA GLY A 17 -15.04 -0.11 -21.82
C GLY A 17 -15.56 0.95 -20.85
N ARG A 18 -16.87 0.97 -20.56
CA ARG A 18 -17.45 1.88 -19.56
C ARG A 18 -16.90 1.60 -18.17
N SER A 19 -16.79 0.34 -17.77
CA SER A 19 -16.22 -0.05 -16.48
C SER A 19 -14.76 0.37 -16.36
N LEU A 20 -13.94 0.16 -17.41
CA LEU A 20 -12.55 0.62 -17.43
C LEU A 20 -12.45 2.12 -17.18
N ARG A 21 -13.20 2.92 -17.96
CA ARG A 21 -13.17 4.39 -17.83
C ARG A 21 -13.64 4.85 -16.46
N LYS A 22 -14.67 4.20 -15.91
CA LYS A 22 -15.17 4.49 -14.56
C LYS A 22 -14.08 4.23 -13.52
N ILE A 23 -13.45 3.06 -13.56
CA ILE A 23 -12.36 2.69 -12.62
C ILE A 23 -11.19 3.66 -12.77
N VAL A 24 -10.76 3.97 -13.99
CA VAL A 24 -9.66 4.91 -14.22
C VAL A 24 -9.98 6.30 -13.65
N ARG A 25 -11.21 6.80 -13.85
CA ARG A 25 -11.66 8.09 -13.31
C ARG A 25 -11.73 8.11 -11.78
N GLU A 26 -12.22 7.03 -11.17
CA GLU A 26 -12.44 6.97 -9.71
C GLU A 26 -11.18 6.63 -8.92
N GLN A 27 -10.34 5.75 -9.47
CA GLN A 27 -9.14 5.26 -8.80
C GLN A 27 -7.88 6.01 -9.19
N ASP A 28 -7.92 6.76 -10.30
CA ASP A 28 -6.81 7.53 -10.86
C ASP A 28 -5.46 6.78 -10.82
N PRO A 29 -5.36 5.58 -11.44
CA PRO A 29 -4.12 4.82 -11.40
C PRO A 29 -2.99 5.58 -12.10
N THR A 30 -1.78 5.49 -11.56
CA THR A 30 -0.56 5.98 -12.24
C THR A 30 -0.06 4.97 -13.27
N VAL A 31 -0.35 3.68 -13.04
CA VAL A 31 -0.04 2.56 -13.93
C VAL A 31 -1.30 1.71 -14.09
N CYS A 32 -1.56 1.25 -15.31
CA CYS A 32 -2.66 0.37 -15.65
C CYS A 32 -2.18 -0.76 -16.55
N PHE A 33 -2.35 -1.99 -16.08
CA PHE A 33 -2.05 -3.21 -16.83
C PHE A 33 -3.36 -3.94 -17.13
N LEU A 34 -3.60 -4.19 -18.41
CA LEU A 34 -4.81 -4.84 -18.92
C LEU A 34 -4.42 -6.11 -19.66
N MET A 35 -5.07 -7.20 -19.29
CA MET A 35 -4.87 -8.54 -19.87
C MET A 35 -6.12 -8.96 -20.63
N GLU A 36 -5.95 -9.85 -21.60
CA GLU A 36 -7.02 -10.33 -22.48
C GLU A 36 -7.78 -9.16 -23.15
N THR A 37 -7.06 -8.16 -23.65
CA THR A 37 -7.68 -6.96 -24.24
C THR A 37 -8.44 -7.26 -25.53
N ARG A 38 -7.98 -8.28 -26.28
CA ARG A 38 -8.48 -8.69 -27.61
C ARG A 38 -8.35 -7.62 -28.70
N LEU A 39 -7.68 -6.52 -28.40
CA LEU A 39 -7.44 -5.40 -29.30
C LEU A 39 -5.97 -5.36 -29.72
N ASP A 40 -5.73 -5.08 -31.00
CA ASP A 40 -4.41 -4.69 -31.48
C ASP A 40 -4.13 -3.22 -31.14
N LYS A 41 -2.97 -2.72 -31.57
CA LYS A 41 -2.53 -1.35 -31.30
C LYS A 41 -3.52 -0.31 -31.84
N ASP A 42 -4.02 -0.51 -33.05
CA ASP A 42 -4.89 0.47 -33.74
C ASP A 42 -6.31 0.48 -33.16
N GLY A 43 -6.88 -0.70 -32.89
CA GLY A 43 -8.15 -0.84 -32.20
C GLY A 43 -8.11 -0.28 -30.78
N PHE A 44 -7.01 -0.52 -30.05
CA PHE A 44 -6.82 0.08 -28.73
C PHE A 44 -6.70 1.60 -28.81
N GLN A 45 -5.92 2.13 -29.75
CA GLN A 45 -5.75 3.58 -29.92
C GLN A 45 -7.07 4.26 -30.29
N THR A 46 -7.86 3.65 -31.18
CA THR A 46 -9.17 4.16 -31.61
C THR A 46 -10.15 4.25 -30.45
N LEU A 47 -10.23 3.20 -29.63
CA LEU A 47 -11.21 3.15 -28.53
C LEU A 47 -10.70 3.84 -27.27
N TYR A 48 -9.43 3.72 -26.92
CA TYR A 48 -8.87 4.08 -25.61
C TYR A 48 -7.66 5.03 -25.67
N GLY A 49 -7.36 5.60 -26.84
CA GLY A 49 -6.27 6.58 -27.00
C GLY A 49 -6.42 7.79 -26.08
N ASN A 50 -7.66 8.18 -25.78
CA ASN A 50 -8.02 9.30 -24.90
C ASN A 50 -7.97 9.00 -23.39
N LEU A 51 -7.58 7.79 -22.98
CA LEU A 51 -7.32 7.53 -21.56
C LEU A 51 -6.17 8.45 -21.05
N PRO A 52 -6.19 8.87 -19.78
CA PRO A 52 -5.27 9.86 -19.22
C PRO A 52 -3.86 9.29 -18.93
N TYR A 53 -3.31 8.55 -19.90
CA TYR A 53 -1.97 7.99 -19.88
C TYR A 53 -1.23 8.45 -21.12
N GLN A 54 -0.10 9.13 -20.91
CA GLN A 54 0.73 9.63 -22.01
C GLN A 54 1.46 8.49 -22.71
N ASN A 55 1.79 7.43 -21.97
CA ASN A 55 2.60 6.33 -22.47
C ASN A 55 1.82 5.02 -22.44
N LYS A 56 1.98 4.22 -23.49
CA LYS A 56 1.24 2.97 -23.69
C LYS A 56 2.07 1.98 -24.51
N ILE A 57 2.06 0.70 -24.11
CA ILE A 57 2.54 -0.44 -24.90
C ILE A 57 1.34 -1.37 -25.08
N VAL A 58 1.02 -1.69 -26.33
CA VAL A 58 -0.09 -2.61 -26.67
C VAL A 58 0.49 -3.73 -27.51
N VAL A 59 0.30 -4.97 -27.08
CA VAL A 59 0.83 -6.16 -27.72
C VAL A 59 -0.31 -7.15 -27.94
N LYS A 60 -0.48 -7.60 -29.19
CA LYS A 60 -1.40 -8.66 -29.55
C LYS A 60 -0.76 -9.50 -30.65
N HIS A 61 -0.74 -10.82 -30.46
CA HIS A 61 -0.34 -11.73 -31.52
C HIS A 61 -1.47 -11.85 -32.56
N PRO A 62 -1.18 -11.83 -33.87
CA PRO A 62 -2.18 -12.08 -34.91
C PRO A 62 -2.96 -13.36 -34.64
N ASP A 63 -4.27 -13.34 -34.87
CA ASP A 63 -5.17 -14.50 -34.70
C ASP A 63 -5.23 -15.12 -33.30
N SER A 64 -4.67 -14.45 -32.29
CA SER A 64 -4.83 -14.85 -30.88
C SER A 64 -6.06 -14.18 -30.26
N GLY A 65 -6.72 -14.92 -29.36
CA GLY A 65 -7.80 -14.41 -28.52
C GLY A 65 -7.34 -13.49 -27.38
N GLY A 66 -6.03 -13.27 -27.24
CA GLY A 66 -5.41 -12.54 -26.13
C GLY A 66 -5.18 -11.06 -26.40
N GLY A 67 -4.19 -10.49 -25.72
CA GLY A 67 -3.75 -9.11 -25.89
C GLY A 67 -3.43 -8.46 -24.56
N LEU A 68 -2.35 -7.68 -24.52
CA LEU A 68 -1.89 -6.96 -23.34
C LEU A 68 -1.84 -5.48 -23.66
N ALA A 69 -2.24 -4.66 -22.70
CA ALA A 69 -1.98 -3.22 -22.74
C ALA A 69 -1.39 -2.76 -21.41
N PHE A 70 -0.24 -2.10 -21.48
CA PHE A 70 0.44 -1.50 -20.35
C PHE A 70 0.48 0.01 -20.55
N LEU A 71 -0.13 0.75 -19.62
CA LEU A 71 -0.31 2.20 -19.70
C LEU A 71 0.24 2.87 -18.45
N TRP A 72 0.91 4.01 -18.61
CA TRP A 72 1.44 4.77 -17.48
C TRP A 72 1.47 6.27 -17.73
N LYS A 73 1.44 7.03 -16.63
CA LYS A 73 1.57 8.48 -16.63
C LYS A 73 3.05 8.88 -16.74
N ASN A 74 3.33 10.12 -17.18
CA ASN A 74 4.70 10.66 -17.25
C ASN A 74 5.47 10.66 -15.93
N SER A 75 4.79 10.54 -14.79
CA SER A 75 5.41 10.42 -13.47
C SER A 75 6.11 9.06 -13.23
N ILE A 76 6.02 8.13 -14.18
CA ILE A 76 6.59 6.79 -14.08
C ILE A 76 7.67 6.63 -15.16
N THR A 77 8.87 6.30 -14.72
CA THR A 77 9.98 5.87 -15.59
C THR A 77 9.94 4.35 -15.72
N LEU A 78 10.12 3.85 -16.94
CA LEU A 78 10.27 2.42 -17.19
C LEU A 78 11.75 2.08 -17.32
N GLU A 79 12.16 1.04 -16.60
CA GLU A 79 13.50 0.48 -16.66
C GLU A 79 13.38 -1.00 -17.03
N THR A 80 14.34 -1.51 -17.81
CA THR A 80 14.36 -2.91 -18.24
C THR A 80 14.95 -3.85 -17.19
N PHE A 81 15.66 -3.30 -16.21
CA PHE A 81 16.26 -4.05 -15.12
C PHE A 81 16.09 -3.29 -13.81
N VAL A 82 15.83 -4.02 -12.73
CA VAL A 82 15.65 -3.45 -11.39
C VAL A 82 16.46 -4.28 -10.42
N GLU A 83 17.39 -3.62 -9.72
CA GLU A 83 18.01 -4.18 -8.52
C GLU A 83 17.23 -3.72 -7.28
N GLY A 84 16.98 -4.63 -6.34
CA GLY A 84 16.32 -4.34 -5.06
C GLY A 84 14.81 -4.62 -5.04
N PRO A 85 13.97 -3.74 -4.44
CA PRO A 85 12.52 -3.97 -4.27
C PRO A 85 11.74 -4.20 -5.58
N TRP A 86 11.15 -5.39 -5.76
CA TRP A 86 10.31 -5.70 -6.92
C TRP A 86 9.05 -6.52 -6.56
N LEU A 87 8.07 -6.48 -7.46
CA LEU A 87 6.81 -7.21 -7.33
C LEU A 87 6.31 -7.69 -8.70
N VAL A 88 5.43 -8.69 -8.69
CA VAL A 88 4.66 -9.15 -9.85
C VAL A 88 3.18 -9.01 -9.54
N VAL A 89 2.40 -8.50 -10.50
CA VAL A 89 0.96 -8.28 -10.34
C VAL A 89 0.24 -8.65 -11.62
N GLY A 90 -0.86 -9.38 -11.50
CA GLY A 90 -1.55 -9.92 -12.67
C GLY A 90 -2.39 -11.14 -12.36
N ASP A 91 -2.89 -11.72 -13.44
CA ASP A 91 -3.56 -13.02 -13.45
C ASP A 91 -2.51 -14.13 -13.57
N PHE A 92 -2.39 -14.95 -12.53
CA PHE A 92 -1.44 -16.06 -12.50
C PHE A 92 -2.03 -17.37 -13.05
N ASN A 93 -3.34 -17.41 -13.34
CA ASN A 93 -4.06 -18.65 -13.64
C ASN A 93 -3.86 -19.77 -12.60
N SER A 94 -3.44 -19.43 -11.38
CA SER A 94 -3.11 -20.37 -10.29
C SER A 94 -3.48 -19.77 -8.93
N PHE A 95 -3.66 -20.64 -7.93
CA PHE A 95 -4.03 -20.24 -6.57
C PHE A 95 -3.21 -20.98 -5.51
N LEU A 96 -3.03 -20.37 -4.34
CA LEU A 96 -2.10 -20.79 -3.29
C LEU A 96 -2.74 -21.69 -2.23
N HIS A 97 -4.03 -21.54 -1.94
CA HIS A 97 -4.70 -22.32 -0.89
C HIS A 97 -6.02 -22.88 -1.37
N ALA A 98 -6.42 -24.05 -0.86
CA ALA A 98 -7.71 -24.66 -1.20
C ALA A 98 -8.90 -23.73 -0.92
N SER A 99 -8.79 -22.87 0.10
CA SER A 99 -9.78 -21.83 0.45
C SER A 99 -9.98 -20.78 -0.65
N GLU A 100 -9.01 -20.62 -1.56
CA GLU A 100 -9.09 -19.69 -2.69
C GLU A 100 -9.91 -20.26 -3.86
N LYS A 101 -10.42 -21.50 -3.76
CA LYS A 101 -11.27 -22.14 -4.77
C LYS A 101 -12.59 -22.59 -4.15
N LYS A 102 -13.70 -22.06 -4.67
CA LYS A 102 -15.06 -22.51 -4.37
C LYS A 102 -15.66 -23.20 -5.59
N SER A 103 -15.74 -24.53 -5.56
CA SER A 103 -16.38 -25.35 -6.59
C SER A 103 -16.73 -26.74 -6.09
N LYS A 104 -17.63 -27.43 -6.79
CA LYS A 104 -17.91 -28.85 -6.57
C LYS A 104 -16.69 -29.76 -6.73
N ARG A 105 -15.78 -29.42 -7.66
CA ARG A 105 -14.55 -30.18 -7.90
C ARG A 105 -13.44 -29.73 -6.93
N PRO A 106 -12.70 -30.65 -6.31
CA PRO A 106 -11.60 -30.28 -5.44
C PRO A 106 -10.46 -29.57 -6.21
N PRO A 107 -9.56 -28.86 -5.51
CA PRO A 107 -8.27 -28.43 -6.05
C PRO A 107 -7.46 -29.59 -6.59
N GLN A 108 -6.67 -29.34 -7.65
CA GLN A 108 -5.60 -30.23 -8.05
C GLN A 108 -4.34 -29.81 -7.29
N TYR A 109 -4.02 -30.53 -6.20
CA TYR A 109 -2.97 -30.12 -5.26
C TYR A 109 -1.59 -30.00 -5.92
N SER A 110 -1.26 -30.86 -6.89
CA SER A 110 0.03 -30.76 -7.59
C SER A 110 0.25 -29.43 -8.31
N GLN A 111 -0.80 -28.82 -8.87
CA GLN A 111 -0.71 -27.49 -9.50
C GLN A 111 -0.55 -26.38 -8.45
N VAL A 112 -1.25 -26.52 -7.32
CA VAL A 112 -1.15 -25.58 -6.19
C VAL A 112 0.26 -25.61 -5.61
N ASP A 113 0.82 -26.80 -5.40
CA ASP A 113 2.16 -26.98 -4.85
C ASP A 113 3.23 -26.48 -5.82
N ALA A 114 3.11 -26.77 -7.12
CA ALA A 114 4.00 -26.22 -8.14
C ALA A 114 4.01 -24.67 -8.13
N PHE A 115 2.84 -24.05 -7.95
CA PHE A 115 2.76 -22.59 -7.86
C PHE A 115 3.41 -22.03 -6.59
N ARG A 116 3.23 -22.69 -5.43
CA ARG A 116 3.94 -22.31 -4.19
C ARG A 116 5.45 -22.42 -4.35
N THR A 117 5.94 -23.54 -4.88
CA THR A 117 7.37 -23.77 -5.13
C THR A 117 7.94 -22.72 -6.08
N ALA A 118 7.20 -22.30 -7.11
CA ALA A 118 7.63 -21.24 -8.01
C ALA A 118 7.79 -19.88 -7.29
N LEU A 119 6.83 -19.52 -6.42
CA LEU A 119 6.94 -18.29 -5.61
C LEU A 119 8.09 -18.36 -4.61
N GLU A 120 8.25 -19.49 -3.92
CA GLU A 120 9.34 -19.73 -2.96
C GLU A 120 10.72 -19.62 -3.63
N SER A 121 10.88 -20.24 -4.81
CA SER A 121 12.12 -20.18 -5.59
C SER A 121 12.48 -18.76 -6.02
N CYS A 122 11.47 -17.93 -6.27
CA CYS A 122 11.62 -16.51 -6.59
C CYS A 122 11.66 -15.60 -5.35
N GLN A 123 11.56 -16.14 -4.14
CA GLN A 123 11.46 -15.41 -2.88
C GLN A 123 10.32 -14.38 -2.86
N LEU A 124 9.18 -14.75 -3.46
CA LEU A 124 8.00 -13.92 -3.58
C LEU A 124 6.94 -14.32 -2.57
N GLN A 125 6.32 -13.34 -1.92
CA GLN A 125 5.21 -13.55 -1.01
C GLN A 125 3.95 -12.84 -1.50
N ASP A 126 2.78 -13.45 -1.31
CA ASP A 126 1.49 -12.82 -1.58
C ASP A 126 1.25 -11.61 -0.66
N LEU A 127 0.94 -10.46 -1.23
CA LEU A 127 0.67 -9.23 -0.47
C LEU A 127 -0.70 -9.24 0.24
N GLY A 128 -1.46 -10.33 0.12
CA GLY A 128 -2.85 -10.40 0.55
C GLY A 128 -3.76 -9.49 -0.25
N PHE A 129 -4.97 -9.24 0.26
CA PHE A 129 -5.96 -8.38 -0.36
C PHE A 129 -7.04 -7.90 0.60
N LYS A 130 -7.84 -6.91 0.16
CA LYS A 130 -9.10 -6.51 0.79
C LYS A 130 -10.22 -6.53 -0.25
N GLY A 131 -11.40 -7.01 0.13
CA GLY A 131 -12.57 -7.09 -0.73
C GLY A 131 -13.08 -8.52 -0.91
N TYR A 132 -13.81 -8.77 -1.99
CA TYR A 132 -14.39 -10.08 -2.29
C TYR A 132 -13.30 -11.15 -2.53
N PRO A 133 -13.35 -12.34 -1.91
CA PRO A 133 -12.20 -13.28 -1.91
C PRO A 133 -11.88 -13.96 -3.23
N PHE A 134 -12.78 -13.94 -4.21
CA PHE A 134 -12.56 -14.56 -5.52
C PHE A 134 -12.45 -13.49 -6.59
N THR A 135 -11.46 -13.61 -7.47
CA THR A 135 -11.29 -12.65 -8.57
C THR A 135 -11.90 -13.18 -9.85
N TRP A 136 -11.95 -14.50 -10.05
CA TRP A 136 -12.53 -15.15 -11.23
C TRP A 136 -13.80 -15.93 -10.91
N ASN A 137 -14.74 -15.97 -11.86
CA ASN A 137 -15.98 -16.74 -11.77
C ASN A 137 -16.41 -17.26 -13.15
N ASN A 138 -16.60 -18.58 -13.30
CA ASN A 138 -17.00 -19.18 -14.58
C ASN A 138 -18.44 -18.88 -15.05
N ARG A 139 -19.22 -18.13 -14.25
CA ARG A 139 -20.61 -17.70 -14.50
C ARG A 139 -21.63 -18.81 -14.75
N ARG A 140 -21.29 -20.06 -14.48
CA ARG A 140 -22.23 -21.18 -14.60
C ARG A 140 -23.22 -21.18 -13.43
N PRO A 141 -24.48 -21.62 -13.63
CA PRO A 141 -25.48 -21.66 -12.58
C PRO A 141 -25.27 -22.81 -11.60
N GLY A 142 -25.80 -22.66 -10.38
CA GLY A 142 -25.86 -23.70 -9.34
C GLY A 142 -24.49 -24.29 -8.97
N GLU A 143 -24.46 -25.60 -8.77
CA GLU A 143 -23.26 -26.37 -8.38
C GLU A 143 -22.14 -26.38 -9.45
N ALA A 144 -22.47 -26.00 -10.69
CA ALA A 144 -21.46 -25.82 -11.74
C ALA A 144 -20.70 -24.49 -11.59
N ASN A 145 -21.16 -23.57 -10.73
CA ASN A 145 -20.48 -22.32 -10.47
C ASN A 145 -19.13 -22.58 -9.79
N THR A 146 -18.07 -22.02 -10.37
CA THR A 146 -16.72 -22.08 -9.81
C THR A 146 -16.19 -20.68 -9.66
N LYS A 147 -15.66 -20.37 -8.47
CA LYS A 147 -15.02 -19.10 -8.15
C LYS A 147 -13.61 -19.35 -7.63
N ILE A 148 -12.63 -18.60 -8.14
CA ILE A 148 -11.22 -18.79 -7.81
C ILE A 148 -10.54 -17.42 -7.64
N ARG A 149 -9.57 -17.29 -6.73
CA ARG A 149 -8.65 -16.15 -6.69
C ARG A 149 -7.45 -16.43 -7.60
N LEU A 150 -7.45 -15.84 -8.79
CA LEU A 150 -6.39 -16.02 -9.80
C LEU A 150 -5.49 -14.78 -9.89
N ASP A 151 -6.07 -13.60 -9.70
CA ASP A 151 -5.38 -12.33 -9.79
C ASP A 151 -4.79 -11.96 -8.42
N ARG A 152 -3.50 -11.61 -8.39
CA ARG A 152 -2.79 -11.24 -7.15
C ARG A 152 -1.61 -10.32 -7.40
N ALA A 153 -1.07 -9.79 -6.31
CA ALA A 153 0.23 -9.13 -6.30
C ALA A 153 1.14 -9.87 -5.32
N VAL A 154 2.31 -10.27 -5.78
CA VAL A 154 3.35 -10.95 -5.00
C VAL A 154 4.62 -10.11 -5.04
N ALA A 155 5.40 -10.07 -3.98
CA ALA A 155 6.60 -9.22 -3.93
C ALA A 155 7.73 -9.86 -3.14
N ASN A 156 8.96 -9.42 -3.41
CA ASN A 156 10.12 -9.87 -2.65
C ASN A 156 10.19 -9.19 -1.27
N ASN A 157 11.04 -9.72 -0.39
CA ASN A 157 11.18 -9.23 0.98
C ASN A 157 11.58 -7.75 1.05
N ASP A 158 12.47 -7.29 0.15
CA ASP A 158 12.90 -5.88 0.10
C ASP A 158 11.73 -4.94 -0.18
N TRP A 159 10.83 -5.35 -1.09
CA TRP A 159 9.64 -4.59 -1.41
C TRP A 159 8.66 -4.55 -0.25
N ILE A 160 8.40 -5.69 0.39
CA ILE A 160 7.52 -5.78 1.55
C ILE A 160 8.06 -4.92 2.69
N GLY A 161 9.37 -5.00 2.96
CA GLY A 161 10.05 -4.20 3.98
C GLY A 161 9.98 -2.70 3.72
N LYS A 162 10.08 -2.27 2.46
CA LYS A 162 10.03 -0.85 2.08
C LYS A 162 8.60 -0.28 2.03
N PHE A 163 7.63 -1.09 1.61
CA PHE A 163 6.27 -0.65 1.30
C PHE A 163 5.19 -1.33 2.16
N GLN A 164 5.47 -1.45 3.46
CA GLN A 164 4.66 -2.18 4.46
C GLN A 164 3.20 -1.71 4.55
N MET A 165 2.90 -0.46 4.20
CA MET A 165 1.55 0.11 4.29
C MET A 165 0.72 -0.11 3.00
N SER A 166 1.28 -0.81 2.03
CA SER A 166 0.61 -1.08 0.75
C SER A 166 -0.59 -1.99 0.90
N LYS A 167 -1.56 -1.82 0.01
CA LYS A 167 -2.81 -2.58 0.02
C LYS A 167 -3.18 -3.03 -1.37
N VAL A 168 -3.59 -4.28 -1.53
CA VAL A 168 -4.27 -4.78 -2.73
C VAL A 168 -5.77 -4.76 -2.48
N LEU A 169 -6.54 -4.12 -3.35
CA LEU A 169 -7.99 -4.05 -3.28
C LEU A 169 -8.61 -4.80 -4.44
N HIS A 170 -9.58 -5.67 -4.20
CA HIS A 170 -10.41 -6.25 -5.26
C HIS A 170 -11.57 -5.29 -5.55
N LEU A 171 -11.63 -4.77 -6.78
CA LEU A 171 -12.65 -3.82 -7.19
C LEU A 171 -13.86 -4.55 -7.78
N SER A 172 -15.06 -4.19 -7.36
CA SER A 172 -16.30 -4.81 -7.85
C SER A 172 -16.64 -4.34 -9.27
N THR A 173 -16.81 -5.29 -10.18
CA THR A 173 -17.34 -5.08 -11.53
C THR A 173 -17.99 -6.37 -12.04
N HIS A 174 -18.97 -6.24 -12.94
CA HIS A 174 -19.59 -7.38 -13.63
C HIS A 174 -19.18 -7.45 -15.12
N ALA A 175 -18.28 -6.56 -15.55
CA ALA A 175 -17.95 -6.41 -16.96
C ALA A 175 -16.96 -7.46 -17.50
N SER A 176 -16.27 -8.17 -16.61
CA SER A 176 -15.41 -9.32 -16.93
C SER A 176 -15.75 -10.46 -15.96
N ASP A 177 -15.40 -11.70 -16.31
CA ASP A 177 -15.43 -12.81 -15.35
C ASP A 177 -14.29 -12.71 -14.31
N HIS A 178 -13.33 -11.79 -14.53
CA HIS A 178 -12.35 -11.34 -13.55
C HIS A 178 -12.69 -9.98 -12.91
N LEU A 179 -12.34 -9.83 -11.64
CA LEU A 179 -12.32 -8.57 -10.91
C LEU A 179 -10.97 -7.84 -11.10
N PRO A 180 -10.97 -6.52 -11.34
CA PRO A 180 -9.77 -5.71 -11.29
C PRO A 180 -9.18 -5.71 -9.88
N ILE A 181 -7.85 -5.75 -9.80
CA ILE A 181 -7.12 -5.54 -8.55
C ILE A 181 -6.41 -4.18 -8.60
N LEU A 182 -6.49 -3.42 -7.51
CA LEU A 182 -5.83 -2.13 -7.34
C LEU A 182 -4.78 -2.25 -6.24
N LEU A 183 -3.51 -2.15 -6.61
CA LEU A 183 -2.41 -2.02 -5.68
C LEU A 183 -2.19 -0.54 -5.34
N GLN A 184 -2.36 -0.19 -4.07
CA GLN A 184 -2.02 1.11 -3.51
C GLN A 184 -0.66 0.98 -2.82
N VAL A 185 0.39 1.51 -3.45
CA VAL A 185 1.75 1.46 -2.92
C VAL A 185 1.97 2.63 -1.97
N GLN A 186 2.32 2.32 -0.72
CA GLN A 186 2.61 3.29 0.33
C GLN A 186 3.80 2.81 1.15
N SER A 187 4.85 3.63 1.23
CA SER A 187 5.98 3.39 2.12
C SER A 187 5.60 3.70 3.57
N PHE A 188 6.25 3.01 4.50
CA PHE A 188 6.34 3.52 5.85
C PHE A 188 7.29 4.72 5.81
N VAL A 189 6.73 5.93 5.84
CA VAL A 189 7.50 7.10 6.26
C VAL A 189 7.31 7.14 7.78
N PRO A 190 8.34 6.84 8.60
CA PRO A 190 8.28 7.26 9.99
C PRO A 190 8.18 8.77 9.93
N GLN A 191 6.96 9.31 10.08
CA GLN A 191 6.86 10.71 10.43
C GLN A 191 7.56 10.81 11.77
N ARG A 192 8.78 11.38 11.77
CA ARG A 192 9.21 12.21 12.88
C ARG A 192 8.15 13.29 12.99
N ARG A 193 7.03 12.97 13.63
CA ARG A 193 6.15 13.99 14.19
C ARG A 193 7.06 14.72 15.14
N GLU A 194 7.35 15.99 14.84
CA GLU A 194 7.75 16.92 15.89
C GLU A 194 6.73 16.69 17.01
N ARG A 195 7.20 16.09 18.11
CA ARG A 195 6.35 15.80 19.25
C ARG A 195 5.86 17.17 19.70
N ARG A 196 4.59 17.50 19.40
CA ARG A 196 3.96 18.70 19.94
C ARG A 196 4.11 18.62 21.45
N PHE A 197 4.55 19.71 22.05
CA PHE A 197 4.66 19.79 23.50
C PHE A 197 3.35 19.34 24.15
N LYS A 198 3.46 18.42 25.10
CA LYS A 198 2.36 17.97 25.95
C LYS A 198 2.82 18.10 27.39
N PHE A 199 2.12 18.94 28.14
CA PHE A 199 2.29 19.00 29.58
C PHE A 199 1.77 17.69 30.21
N LYS A 200 2.53 17.12 31.14
CA LYS A 200 2.07 15.99 31.95
C LYS A 200 1.69 16.51 33.33
N GLU A 201 0.48 16.19 33.77
CA GLU A 201 -0.02 16.58 35.10
C GLU A 201 0.91 16.13 36.24
N ALA A 202 1.53 14.95 36.12
CA ALA A 202 2.50 14.43 37.07
C ALA A 202 3.71 15.36 37.31
N TRP A 203 4.04 16.26 36.38
CA TRP A 203 5.10 17.24 36.56
C TRP A 203 4.79 18.26 37.66
N LEU A 204 3.50 18.49 37.96
CA LEU A 204 3.08 19.37 39.07
C LEU A 204 3.47 18.81 40.45
N LEU A 205 3.80 17.51 40.53
CA LEU A 205 4.26 16.87 41.77
C LEU A 205 5.77 17.03 41.98
N MET A 206 6.49 17.63 41.02
CA MET A 206 7.93 17.86 41.08
C MET A 206 8.19 19.34 41.33
N GLU A 207 8.90 19.68 42.42
CA GLU A 207 9.19 21.07 42.81
C GLU A 207 9.94 21.84 41.70
N GLU A 208 10.75 21.14 40.90
CA GLU A 208 11.57 21.72 39.83
C GLU A 208 10.76 22.08 38.57
N CYS A 209 9.52 21.59 38.44
CA CYS A 209 8.62 22.00 37.37
C CYS A 209 8.28 23.49 37.49
N GLU A 210 7.99 23.97 38.70
CA GLU A 210 7.65 25.37 38.94
C GLU A 210 8.86 26.27 38.70
N VAL A 211 10.05 25.83 39.10
CA VAL A 211 11.32 26.55 38.84
C VAL A 211 11.55 26.71 37.34
N THR A 212 11.43 25.62 36.58
CA THR A 212 11.62 25.61 35.12
C THR A 212 10.64 26.56 34.42
N VAL A 213 9.37 26.61 34.85
CA VAL A 213 8.38 27.55 34.30
C VAL A 213 8.74 28.99 34.63
N LYS A 214 9.08 29.29 35.89
CA LYS A 214 9.42 30.65 36.33
C LYS A 214 10.65 31.20 35.62
N GLU A 215 11.69 30.38 35.47
CA GLU A 215 12.91 30.77 34.75
C GLU A 215 12.62 31.02 33.28
N ALA A 216 11.94 30.10 32.60
CA ALA A 216 11.56 30.26 31.19
C ALA A 216 10.68 31.50 30.97
N TRP A 217 9.74 31.78 31.87
CA TRP A 217 8.83 32.93 31.79
C TRP A 217 9.52 34.28 32.00
N ASN A 218 10.60 34.28 32.79
CA ASN A 218 11.39 35.47 33.15
C ASN A 218 12.68 35.62 32.35
N SER A 219 12.99 34.70 31.43
CA SER A 219 14.21 34.66 30.60
C SER A 219 14.41 35.84 29.62
N GLY A 220 13.64 36.92 29.77
CA GLY A 220 13.96 38.23 29.19
C GLY A 220 13.90 38.28 27.66
N LEU A 221 12.70 38.29 27.08
CA LEU A 221 12.51 38.70 25.69
C LEU A 221 12.48 40.23 25.61
N VAL A 222 13.65 40.82 25.42
CA VAL A 222 13.79 42.27 25.21
C VAL A 222 13.21 42.63 23.83
N GLY A 223 12.15 43.45 23.82
CA GLY A 223 11.74 44.18 22.61
C GLY A 223 10.33 43.94 22.06
N GLU A 224 9.54 43.00 22.57
CA GLU A 224 8.17 42.75 22.08
C GLU A 224 7.12 43.10 23.16
N GLN A 225 6.19 44.01 22.85
CA GLN A 225 5.06 44.38 23.71
C GLN A 225 3.76 43.71 23.22
N GLY A 226 2.84 43.41 24.14
CA GLY A 226 1.51 42.87 23.82
C GLY A 226 1.45 41.34 23.64
N LEU A 227 0.39 40.86 22.97
CA LEU A 227 0.06 39.42 22.86
C LEU A 227 1.16 38.56 22.21
N ALA A 228 1.99 39.14 21.33
CA ALA A 228 3.11 38.44 20.70
C ALA A 228 4.15 37.98 21.73
N SER A 229 4.44 38.83 22.73
CA SER A 229 5.34 38.50 23.84
C SER A 229 4.83 37.33 24.67
N ILE A 230 3.51 37.29 24.92
CA ILE A 230 2.86 36.21 25.68
C ILE A 230 2.93 34.89 24.91
N LEU A 231 2.62 34.88 23.62
CA LEU A 231 2.70 33.68 22.78
C LEU A 231 4.11 33.10 22.75
N LYS A 232 5.12 33.98 22.67
CA LYS A 232 6.52 33.57 22.66
C LYS A 232 6.97 33.01 24.00
N LYS A 233 6.54 33.61 25.12
CA LYS A 233 6.76 33.05 26.47
C LYS A 233 6.14 31.67 26.63
N ILE A 234 4.90 31.47 26.18
CA ILE A 234 4.23 30.15 26.20
C ILE A 234 5.04 29.13 25.38
N GLN A 235 5.53 29.53 24.20
CA GLN A 235 6.34 28.65 23.35
C GLN A 235 7.68 28.28 23.99
N VAL A 236 8.38 29.25 24.61
CA VAL A 236 9.64 29.03 25.32
C VAL A 236 9.42 28.12 26.53
N CYS A 237 8.41 28.40 27.36
CA CYS A 237 8.05 27.54 28.48
C CYS A 237 7.72 26.11 28.03
N GLY A 238 6.98 25.95 26.92
CA GLY A 238 6.69 24.63 26.36
C GLY A 238 7.95 23.89 25.91
N SER A 239 8.88 24.58 25.25
CA SER A 239 10.17 24.00 24.84
C SER A 239 10.99 23.54 26.05
N ASP A 240 11.13 24.41 27.05
CA ASP A 240 12.04 24.15 28.17
C ASP A 240 11.49 23.11 29.13
N LEU A 241 10.17 23.14 29.39
CA LEU A 241 9.48 22.05 30.10
C LEU A 241 9.60 20.70 29.35
N MET A 242 9.56 20.71 28.02
CA MET A 242 9.73 19.48 27.24
C MET A 242 11.12 18.90 27.41
N LYS A 243 12.16 19.74 27.35
CA LYS A 243 13.56 19.33 27.53
C LYS A 243 13.79 18.81 28.94
N TRP A 244 13.33 19.55 29.95
CA TRP A 244 13.41 19.15 31.35
C TRP A 244 12.70 17.82 31.63
N GLY A 245 11.46 17.67 31.15
CA GLY A 245 10.69 16.44 31.34
C GLY A 245 11.30 15.22 30.65
N LEU A 246 11.93 15.39 29.49
CA LEU A 246 12.65 14.31 28.79
C LEU A 246 13.93 13.91 29.54
N ALA A 247 14.67 14.87 30.09
CA ALA A 247 15.88 14.60 30.87
C ALA A 247 15.57 13.78 32.13
N ARG A 248 14.49 14.10 32.86
CA ARG A 248 14.08 13.34 34.06
C ARG A 248 13.60 11.92 33.75
N MET A 249 12.85 11.74 32.66
CA MET A 249 12.39 10.41 32.27
C MET A 249 13.55 9.48 31.92
N ALA A 250 14.60 10.01 31.26
CA ALA A 250 15.81 9.25 30.98
C ALA A 250 16.58 8.89 32.26
N ASP A 251 16.59 9.78 33.26
CA ASP A 251 17.27 9.57 34.54
C ASP A 251 16.53 8.57 35.46
N GLU A 252 15.20 8.49 35.38
CA GLU A 252 14.38 7.47 36.06
C GLU A 252 14.51 6.08 35.42
N GLU A 253 14.60 5.98 34.09
CA GLU A 253 14.85 4.72 33.37
C GLU A 253 16.23 4.13 33.73
N VAL A 254 17.26 4.98 33.83
CA VAL A 254 18.61 4.57 34.24
C VAL A 254 18.66 4.11 35.71
N LYS A 255 17.86 4.71 36.60
CA LYS A 255 17.80 4.30 38.03
C LYS A 255 17.12 2.95 38.25
N LEU A 256 16.22 2.52 37.37
CA LEU A 256 15.56 1.22 37.44
C LEU A 256 16.46 0.06 36.96
N GLU A 257 17.50 0.32 36.16
CA GLU A 257 18.42 -0.71 35.67
C GLU A 257 19.57 -1.08 36.63
N VAL A 258 19.76 -0.38 37.77
CA VAL A 258 20.91 -0.62 38.69
C VAL A 258 20.54 -1.43 39.95
N HIS A 259 19.51 -2.28 39.91
CA HIS A 259 19.20 -3.20 41.02
C HIS A 259 19.10 -4.67 40.58
N TYR A 260 20.19 -5.18 40.02
CA TYR A 260 20.48 -6.62 40.04
C TYR A 260 21.96 -6.84 40.34
N GLY A 261 22.30 -7.11 41.61
CA GLY A 261 23.67 -7.45 41.99
C GLY A 261 23.83 -7.89 43.45
N GLY A 262 23.90 -9.20 43.66
CA GLY A 262 24.42 -9.86 44.87
C GLY A 262 23.39 -10.03 45.99
N THR A 263 23.22 -11.18 46.64
CA THR A 263 24.13 -12.29 46.90
C THR A 263 23.31 -13.51 47.29
N PHE A 264 23.57 -14.66 46.67
CA PHE A 264 23.23 -15.95 47.25
C PHE A 264 24.38 -16.37 48.18
N LEU A 265 24.08 -16.51 49.47
CA LEU A 265 24.61 -17.55 50.34
C LEU A 265 23.41 -18.28 50.94
#